data_AF-A0A2S9FKE6-F1
#
_entry.id   AF-A0A2S9FKE6-F1
#
_cell.length_a   1.000
_cell.length_b   1.000
_cell.length_c   1.000
_cell.angle_alpha   90.00
_cell.angle_beta   90.00
_cell.angle_gamma   90.00
#
_symmetry.space_group_name_H-M   'P 1'
#
loop_
_entity.id
_entity.type
_entity.pdbx_description
1 polymer ?
#
loop_
_entity_poly.entity_id
_entity_poly.type
_entity_poly.pdbx_seq_one_letter_code
_entity_poly.pdbx_strand_id
1 'polypeptide(L)'
;MGKLIYGFNVSVDGYIADAQGNIDWSDPSEELHQSWNDFERETALSFYGRRLYDLMSAYWPTADKDPDATPMIVDFARIWRDMPKVVFS
;
A
#
# COMPACT_ATOMS: atom_id res chain seq x y z
N MET A 1 2.75 4.39 24.28
CA MET A 1 1.50 3.72 23.85
C MET A 1 1.42 3.82 22.34
N GLY A 2 1.17 2.70 21.64
CA GLY A 2 1.07 2.71 20.17
C GLY A 2 -0.22 3.40 19.70
N LYS A 3 -0.22 3.91 18.46
CA LYS A 3 -1.41 4.43 17.78
C LYS A 3 -1.80 3.44 16.68
N LEU A 4 -3.08 3.08 16.62
CA LEU A 4 -3.64 2.38 15.48
C LEU A 4 -4.16 3.43 14.50
N ILE A 5 -3.65 3.41 13.27
CA ILE A 5 -3.99 4.39 12.23
C ILE A 5 -4.69 3.66 11.10
N TYR A 6 -5.81 4.22 10.64
CA TYR A 6 -6.53 3.77 9.45
C TYR A 6 -6.17 4.71 8.31
N GLY A 7 -5.54 4.17 7.26
CA GLY A 7 -5.07 4.94 6.11
C GLY A 7 -5.56 4.30 4.81
N PHE A 8 -6.26 5.08 3.97
CA PHE A 8 -6.80 4.64 2.68
C PHE A 8 -6.88 5.81 1.70
N ASN A 9 -6.73 5.53 0.41
CA ASN A 9 -7.27 6.38 -0.63
C ASN A 9 -8.79 6.15 -0.70
N VAL A 10 -9.56 7.23 -0.81
CA VAL A 10 -11.04 7.18 -0.77
C VAL A 10 -11.60 8.08 -1.86
N SER A 11 -12.60 7.59 -2.58
CA SER A 11 -13.36 8.39 -3.53
C SER A 11 -14.21 9.45 -2.82
N VAL A 12 -14.65 10.47 -3.54
CA VAL A 12 -15.49 11.55 -2.97
C VAL A 12 -16.82 11.03 -2.42
N ASP A 13 -17.36 9.97 -3.02
CA ASP A 13 -18.57 9.27 -2.59
C ASP A 13 -18.33 8.15 -1.56
N GLY A 14 -17.10 8.00 -1.06
CA GLY A 14 -16.80 7.23 0.15
C GLY A 14 -16.35 5.78 -0.07
N TYR A 15 -15.91 5.41 -1.26
CA TYR A 15 -15.45 4.05 -1.58
C TYR A 15 -13.92 3.92 -1.57
N ILE A 16 -13.42 2.79 -1.09
CA ILE A 16 -11.98 2.44 -1.05
C ILE A 16 -11.59 1.39 -2.08
N ALA A 17 -12.55 0.85 -2.83
CA ALA A 17 -12.35 -0.10 -3.90
C ALA A 17 -13.52 0.00 -4.88
N ASP A 18 -13.32 -0.42 -6.13
CA ASP A 18 -14.39 -0.49 -7.12
C ASP A 18 -15.36 -1.66 -6.83
N ALA A 19 -16.40 -1.82 -7.66
CA ALA A 19 -17.40 -2.88 -7.51
C ALA A 19 -16.82 -4.31 -7.66
N GLN A 20 -15.65 -4.44 -8.30
CA GLN A 20 -14.89 -5.69 -8.43
C GLN A 20 -13.82 -5.85 -7.34
N GLY A 21 -13.67 -4.83 -6.49
CA GLY A 21 -12.72 -4.71 -5.39
C GLY A 21 -11.29 -4.40 -5.79
N ASN A 22 -11.07 -3.78 -6.95
CA ASN A 22 -9.76 -3.27 -7.35
C ASN A 22 -9.54 -1.86 -6.79
N ILE A 23 -8.27 -1.47 -6.73
CA ILE A 23 -7.82 -0.17 -6.22
C ILE A 23 -7.08 0.66 -7.27
N ASP A 24 -6.94 0.14 -8.50
CA ASP A 24 -6.13 0.72 -9.58
C ASP A 24 -6.65 2.10 -10.05
N TRP A 25 -7.90 2.43 -9.73
CA TRP A 25 -8.49 3.74 -9.97
C TRP A 25 -7.96 4.84 -9.04
N SER A 26 -7.28 4.45 -7.95
CA SER A 26 -6.85 5.34 -6.86
C SER A 26 -5.35 5.68 -6.89
N ASP A 27 -4.71 5.57 -8.06
CA ASP A 27 -3.28 5.81 -8.21
C ASP A 27 -2.91 7.24 -7.76
N PRO A 28 -2.08 7.40 -6.72
CA PRO A 28 -1.78 8.71 -6.16
C PRO A 28 -0.90 9.55 -7.10
N SER A 29 -0.95 10.87 -6.94
CA SER A 29 0.09 11.74 -7.49
C SER A 29 1.45 11.40 -6.88
N GLU A 30 2.53 11.81 -7.54
CA GLU A 30 3.88 11.55 -7.04
C GLU A 30 4.10 12.08 -5.62
N GLU A 31 3.70 13.32 -5.34
CA GLU A 31 3.82 13.93 -4.01
C GLU A 31 3.06 13.14 -2.93
N LEU A 32 1.84 12.66 -3.27
CA LEU A 32 1.04 11.88 -2.34
C LEU A 32 1.65 10.50 -2.10
N HIS A 33 2.19 9.85 -3.14
CA HIS A 33 2.88 8.58 -3.02
C HIS A 33 4.11 8.72 -2.11
N GLN A 34 4.93 9.75 -2.30
CA GLN A 34 6.09 10.00 -1.42
C GLN A 34 5.65 10.17 0.05
N SER A 35 4.56 10.91 0.28
CA SER A 35 4.01 11.09 1.63
C SER A 35 3.60 9.76 2.27
N TRP A 36 3.03 8.84 1.49
CA TRP A 36 2.70 7.48 1.93
C TRP A 36 3.94 6.64 2.21
N ASN A 37 4.97 6.71 1.37
CA ASN A 37 6.23 6.00 1.60
C ASN A 37 6.87 6.45 2.92
N ASP A 38 6.91 7.75 3.18
CA ASP A 38 7.47 8.31 4.41
C ASP A 38 6.65 7.88 5.63
N PHE A 39 5.32 7.85 5.51
CA PHE A 39 4.42 7.37 6.56
C PHE A 39 4.60 5.87 6.86
N GLU A 40 4.65 5.03 5.83
CA GLU A 40 4.81 3.58 5.97
C GLU A 40 6.21 3.23 6.48
N ARG A 41 7.25 3.99 6.13
CA ARG A 41 8.61 3.77 6.66
C ARG A 41 8.70 3.88 8.18
N GLU A 42 7.90 4.76 8.78
CA GLU A 42 7.82 4.95 10.23
C GLU A 42 6.80 4.00 10.90
N THR A 43 6.08 3.19 10.12
CA THR A 43 5.09 2.25 10.63
C THR A 43 5.79 0.99 11.14
N ALA A 44 5.45 0.58 12.36
CA ALA A 44 6.09 -0.58 13.00
C ALA A 44 5.45 -1.92 12.60
N LEU A 45 4.20 -1.91 12.16
CA LEU A 45 3.40 -3.10 11.86
C LEU A 45 2.17 -2.73 11.02
N SER A 46 2.01 -3.36 9.86
CA SER A 46 0.80 -3.21 9.04
C SER A 46 -0.20 -4.33 9.31
N PHE A 47 -1.49 -3.98 9.31
CA PHE A 47 -2.60 -4.91 9.49
C PHE A 47 -3.40 -5.00 8.20
N TYR A 48 -3.62 -6.22 7.70
CA TYR A 48 -4.38 -6.45 6.48
C TYR A 48 -5.55 -7.40 6.71
N GLY A 49 -6.66 -7.14 6.03
CA GLY A 49 -7.63 -8.20 5.73
C GLY A 49 -7.14 -9.07 4.58
N ARG A 50 -7.58 -10.34 4.51
CA ARG A 50 -7.13 -11.32 3.51
C ARG A 50 -7.13 -10.80 2.08
N ARG A 51 -8.25 -10.23 1.64
CA ARG A 51 -8.42 -9.75 0.25
C ARG A 51 -7.41 -8.67 -0.14
N LEU A 52 -7.21 -7.66 0.72
CA LEU A 52 -6.25 -6.58 0.44
C LEU A 52 -4.81 -7.10 0.48
N TYR A 53 -4.50 -8.00 1.42
CA TYR A 53 -3.18 -8.61 1.45
C TYR A 53 -2.87 -9.37 0.16
N ASP A 54 -3.80 -10.21 -0.31
CA ASP A 54 -3.60 -11.01 -1.52
C ASP A 54 -3.36 -10.10 -2.73
N LEU A 55 -4.17 -9.03 -2.89
CA LEU A 55 -3.99 -8.03 -3.94
C LEU A 55 -2.63 -7.34 -3.88
N MET A 56 -2.22 -6.86 -2.70
CA MET A 56 -0.92 -6.17 -2.51
C MET A 56 0.26 -7.13 -2.71
N SER A 57 0.15 -8.36 -2.20
CA SER A 57 1.19 -9.38 -2.27
C SER A 57 1.39 -9.95 -3.68
N ALA A 58 0.42 -9.81 -4.58
CA ALA A 58 0.56 -10.19 -5.97
C ALA A 58 1.54 -9.28 -6.73
N TYR A 59 1.74 -8.04 -6.27
CA TYR A 59 2.54 -7.03 -6.97
C TYR A 59 3.83 -6.65 -6.22
N TRP A 60 3.71 -6.23 -4.96
CA TRP A 60 4.80 -5.57 -4.24
C TRP A 60 6.06 -6.40 -3.96
N PRO A 61 6.02 -7.73 -3.77
CA PRO A 61 7.25 -8.52 -3.56
C PRO A 61 8.27 -8.43 -4.70
N THR A 62 7.81 -8.10 -5.91
CA THR A 62 8.64 -8.08 -7.13
C THR A 62 8.57 -6.77 -7.89
N ALA A 63 7.82 -5.77 -7.42
CA ALA A 63 7.67 -4.50 -8.12
C ALA A 63 9.01 -3.75 -8.34
N ASP A 64 10.00 -3.95 -7.48
CA ASP A 64 11.35 -3.38 -7.64
C ASP A 64 12.22 -4.07 -8.72
N LYS A 65 11.72 -5.14 -9.35
CA LYS A 65 12.42 -5.87 -10.42
C LYS A 65 11.99 -5.48 -11.82
N ASP A 66 10.90 -4.71 -11.95
CA ASP A 66 10.47 -4.19 -13.24
C ASP A 66 11.48 -3.14 -13.72
N PRO A 67 12.07 -3.28 -14.93
CA PRO A 67 13.03 -2.31 -15.45
C PRO A 67 12.43 -0.91 -15.65
N ASP A 68 11.11 -0.80 -15.77
CA ASP A 68 10.40 0.46 -15.96
C ASP A 68 9.84 1.02 -14.65
N ALA A 69 10.11 0.36 -13.50
CA ALA A 69 9.66 0.84 -12.19
C ALA A 69 10.24 2.22 -11.86
N THR A 70 9.37 3.13 -11.47
CA THR A 70 9.80 4.45 -10.99
C THR A 70 10.55 4.33 -9.66
N PRO A 71 11.42 5.31 -9.31
CA PRO A 71 12.12 5.29 -8.03
C PRO A 71 11.21 5.13 -6.81
N MET A 72 9.99 5.66 -6.88
CA MET A 72 9.00 5.61 -5.80
C MET A 72 8.37 4.23 -5.64
N ILE A 73 8.11 3.54 -6.77
CA ILE A 73 7.66 2.14 -6.78
C ILE A 73 8.74 1.23 -6.18
N VAL A 74 10.00 1.44 -6.59
CA VAL A 74 11.15 0.69 -6.05
C VAL A 74 11.28 0.91 -4.54
N ASP A 75 11.11 2.13 -4.07
CA ASP A 75 11.19 2.47 -2.65
C ASP A 75 10.04 1.83 -1.84
N PHE A 76 8.80 1.98 -2.30
CA PHE A 76 7.65 1.38 -1.62
C PHE A 76 7.73 -0.15 -1.61
N ALA A 77 8.17 -0.79 -2.69
CA ALA A 77 8.35 -2.24 -2.73
C ALA A 77 9.32 -2.73 -1.63
N ARG A 78 10.38 -1.98 -1.36
CA ARG A 78 11.33 -2.28 -0.27
C ARG A 78 10.69 -2.07 1.11
N ILE A 79 10.07 -0.91 1.33
CA ILE A 79 9.34 -0.61 2.58
C ILE A 79 8.31 -1.72 2.85
N TRP A 80 7.46 -2.00 1.87
CA TRP A 80 6.42 -3.00 1.98
C TRP A 80 7.02 -4.36 2.29
N ARG A 81 8.07 -4.82 1.59
CA ARG A 81 8.68 -6.14 1.86
C ARG A 81 9.26 -6.26 3.26
N ASP A 82 9.94 -5.22 3.74
CA ASP A 82 10.65 -5.23 5.03
C ASP A 82 9.72 -5.04 6.23
N MET A 83 8.59 -4.36 6.04
CA MET A 83 7.60 -4.11 7.09
C MET A 83 6.94 -5.41 7.59
N PRO A 84 6.92 -5.68 8.92
CA PRO A 84 6.11 -6.74 9.50
C PRO A 84 4.62 -6.57 9.18
N LYS A 85 3.91 -7.69 8.95
CA LYS A 85 2.47 -7.68 8.62
C LYS A 85 1.73 -8.75 9.40
N VAL A 86 0.52 -8.42 9.85
CA VAL A 86 -0.47 -9.37 10.37
C VAL A 86 -1.67 -9.40 9.43
N VAL A 87 -2.09 -10.60 9.03
CA VAL A 87 -3.20 -10.78 8.09
C VAL A 87 -4.36 -11.53 8.76
N PHE A 88 -5.53 -10.89 8.80
CA PHE A 88 -6.76 -11.44 9.36
C PHE A 88 -7.62 -12.13 8.29
N SER A 89 -8.58 -12.94 8.75
CA SER A 89 -9.52 -13.71 7.91
C SER A 89 -10.93 -13.16 8.03
#